data_AF-A0A183UVP9-F1
#
_entry.id   AF-A0A183UVP9-F1
#
_cell.length_a   1.000
_cell.length_b   1.000
_cell.length_c   1.000
_cell.angle_alpha   90.00
_cell.angle_beta   90.00
_cell.angle_gamma   90.00
#
_symmetry.space_group_name_H-M   'P 1'
#
loop_
_entity.id
_entity.type
_entity.pdbx_description
1 polymer ?
#
loop_
_entity_poly.entity_id
_entity_poly.type
_entity_poly.pdbx_seq_one_letter_code
_entity_poly.pdbx_strand_id
1 'polypeptide(L)'
;MNLQKPVSDFASALLEANEYEAHHFGFSPKAFTDTVFNIVLETWNDVVNDVLYPALDYTVQYSFRIPNNVTLPEDRCNVLVNDNIDEEEEIESRIEQLKDDITNIRVAIKVVEDETVLTERILKILKELGNDVLPETGDIRADEV
;
A
#
# COMPACT_ATOMS: atom_id res chain seq x y z
N MET A 1 -21.18 42.39 30.59
CA MET A 1 -19.72 42.19 30.40
C MET A 1 -19.27 43.19 29.36
N ASN A 2 -18.46 44.17 29.77
CA ASN A 2 -18.01 45.27 28.91
C ASN A 2 -16.48 45.16 28.80
N LEU A 3 -16.00 44.50 27.75
CA LEU A 3 -14.57 44.23 27.51
C LEU A 3 -13.83 45.43 26.85
N GLN A 4 -14.49 46.59 26.74
CA GLN A 4 -13.94 47.77 26.06
C GLN A 4 -12.93 48.58 26.90
N LYS A 5 -12.90 48.41 28.23
CA LYS A 5 -12.13 49.29 29.14
C LYS A 5 -10.61 49.02 29.27
N PRO A 6 -10.07 47.78 29.24
CA PRO A 6 -8.65 47.59 29.55
C PRO A 6 -7.70 47.98 28.40
N VAL A 7 -8.19 48.02 27.16
CA VAL A 7 -7.38 48.41 25.99
C VAL A 7 -7.24 49.93 25.89
N SER A 8 -8.27 50.70 26.29
CA SER A 8 -8.20 52.16 26.27
C SER A 8 -7.25 52.72 27.34
N ASP A 9 -7.21 52.11 28.52
CA ASP A 9 -6.32 52.55 29.60
C ASP A 9 -4.85 52.29 29.26
N PHE A 10 -4.52 51.16 28.63
CA PHE A 10 -3.16 50.86 28.19
C PHE A 10 -2.72 51.77 27.02
N ALA A 11 -3.60 52.02 26.05
CA ALA A 11 -3.31 52.92 24.94
C ALA A 11 -3.15 54.38 25.40
N SER A 12 -3.92 54.82 26.40
CA SER A 12 -3.83 56.17 26.97
C SER A 12 -2.56 56.33 27.81
N ALA A 13 -2.20 55.32 28.60
CA ALA A 13 -0.94 55.30 29.35
C ALA A 13 0.29 55.32 28.43
N LEU A 14 0.26 54.64 27.29
CA LEU A 14 1.31 54.70 26.26
C LEU A 14 1.37 56.04 25.51
N LEU A 15 0.24 56.73 25.41
CA LEU A 15 0.15 58.06 24.81
C LEU A 15 0.80 59.09 25.74
N GLU A 16 0.43 59.08 27.03
CA GLU A 16 1.04 59.92 28.08
C GLU A 16 2.52 59.59 28.27
N ALA A 17 2.91 58.31 28.20
CA ALA A 17 4.29 57.87 28.41
C ALA A 17 5.28 58.31 27.31
N ASN A 18 4.81 58.85 26.19
CA ASN A 18 5.67 59.29 25.09
C ASN A 18 5.47 60.75 24.70
N GLU A 19 4.73 61.56 25.49
CA GLU A 19 4.52 62.98 25.15
C GLU A 19 5.83 63.78 25.23
N TYR A 20 6.68 63.48 26.22
CA TYR A 20 7.99 64.12 26.37
C TYR A 20 8.90 63.80 25.19
N GLU A 21 8.96 62.52 24.80
CA GLU A 21 9.68 62.01 23.65
C GLU A 21 9.13 62.61 22.36
N ALA A 22 7.81 62.68 22.20
CA ALA A 22 7.18 63.28 21.04
C ALA A 22 7.49 64.77 20.92
N HIS A 23 7.56 65.50 22.04
CA HIS A 23 7.99 66.89 22.06
C HIS A 23 9.47 67.05 21.70
N HIS A 24 10.34 66.13 22.17
CA HIS A 24 11.77 66.15 21.88
C HIS A 24 12.08 65.80 20.41
N PHE A 25 11.45 64.76 19.88
CA PHE A 25 11.69 64.26 18.52
C PHE A 25 10.86 64.99 17.45
N GLY A 26 9.80 65.68 17.83
CA GLY A 26 8.84 66.31 16.91
C GLY A 26 7.88 65.33 16.23
N PHE A 27 7.92 64.05 16.59
CA PHE A 27 7.00 63.01 16.13
C PHE A 27 6.74 62.00 17.25
N SER A 28 5.57 61.35 17.24
CA SER A 28 5.27 60.30 18.21
C SER A 28 6.09 59.04 17.93
N PRO A 29 6.83 58.49 18.91
CA PRO A 29 7.56 57.23 18.76
C PRO A 29 6.68 56.08 18.26
N LYS A 30 5.41 56.04 18.70
CA LYS A 30 4.43 55.06 18.23
C LYS A 30 4.14 55.19 16.73
N ALA A 31 3.91 56.40 16.25
CA ALA A 31 3.65 56.64 14.83
C ALA A 31 4.86 56.25 13.96
N PHE A 32 6.07 56.48 14.47
CA PHE A 32 7.30 56.03 13.82
C PHE A 32 7.39 54.50 13.77
N THR A 33 7.18 53.81 14.88
CA THR A 33 7.23 52.34 14.89
C THR A 33 6.17 51.73 14.00
N ASP A 34 4.94 52.26 14.01
CA ASP A 34 3.85 51.79 13.13
C ASP A 34 4.25 51.94 11.65
N THR A 35 4.87 53.07 11.29
CA THR A 35 5.36 53.30 9.93
C THR A 35 6.45 52.31 9.54
N VAL A 36 7.42 52.06 10.41
CA VAL A 36 8.49 51.08 10.16
C VAL A 36 7.92 49.67 10.01
N PHE A 37 6.98 49.28 10.87
CA PHE A 37 6.32 47.97 10.76
C PHE A 37 5.55 47.83 9.45
N ASN A 38 4.81 48.86 9.04
CA ASN A 38 4.08 48.83 7.79
C ASN A 38 5.01 48.70 6.58
N ILE A 39 6.12 49.45 6.54
CA ILE A 39 7.12 49.33 5.48
C ILE A 39 7.69 47.90 5.43
N VAL A 40 8.04 47.32 6.58
CA VAL A 40 8.56 45.94 6.64
C VAL A 40 7.54 44.95 6.11
N LEU A 41 6.27 45.09 6.49
CA LEU A 41 5.19 44.20 6.04
C LEU A 41 4.93 44.32 4.54
N GLU A 42 4.88 45.54 4.01
CA GLU A 42 4.73 45.81 2.57
C GLU A 42 5.90 45.19 1.79
N THR A 43 7.14 45.48 2.21
CA THR A 43 8.33 44.96 1.54
C THR A 43 8.37 43.42 1.59
N TRP A 44 7.97 42.82 2.71
CA TRP A 44 7.89 41.36 2.83
C TRP A 44 6.82 40.79 1.90
N ASN A 45 5.65 41.43 1.83
CA ASN A 45 4.57 41.01 0.97
C ASN A 45 4.98 41.07 -0.52
N ASP A 46 5.68 42.14 -0.93
CA ASP A 46 6.20 42.28 -2.28
C ASP A 46 7.19 41.17 -2.62
N VAL A 47 8.16 40.90 -1.73
CA VAL A 47 9.14 39.81 -1.94
C VAL A 47 8.45 38.45 -2.04
N VAL A 48 7.46 38.19 -1.18
CA VAL A 48 6.73 36.91 -1.18
C VAL A 48 5.93 36.74 -2.48
N ASN A 49 5.20 37.77 -2.91
CA ASN A 49 4.33 37.69 -4.08
C ASN A 49 5.09 37.74 -5.41
N ASP A 50 6.12 38.56 -5.51
CA ASP A 50 6.80 38.79 -6.78
C ASP A 50 7.93 37.80 -7.03
N VAL A 51 8.51 37.24 -5.96
CA VAL A 51 9.70 36.37 -6.08
C VAL A 51 9.40 34.96 -5.60
N LEU A 52 8.94 34.79 -4.35
CA LEU A 52 8.85 33.46 -3.75
C LEU A 52 7.72 32.63 -4.35
N TYR A 53 6.51 33.19 -4.50
CA TYR A 53 5.39 32.46 -5.07
C TYR A 53 5.66 31.99 -6.52
N PRO A 54 6.12 32.84 -7.46
CA PRO A 54 6.42 32.41 -8.82
C PRO A 54 7.55 31.38 -8.88
N ALA A 55 8.60 31.54 -8.05
CA ALA A 55 9.68 30.56 -7.99
C ALA A 55 9.19 29.21 -7.48
N LEU A 56 8.38 29.20 -6.43
CA LEU A 56 7.79 27.98 -5.89
C LEU A 56 6.87 27.30 -6.90
N ASP A 57 5.98 28.07 -7.54
CA ASP A 57 5.09 27.57 -8.58
C ASP A 57 5.87 26.92 -9.73
N TYR A 58 6.93 27.59 -10.21
CA TYR A 58 7.82 27.03 -11.22
C TYR A 58 8.48 25.73 -10.74
N THR A 59 9.02 25.68 -9.51
CA THR A 59 9.66 24.45 -9.01
C THR A 59 8.68 23.29 -8.87
N VAL A 60 7.44 23.55 -8.44
CA VAL A 60 6.39 22.53 -8.35
C VAL A 60 6.01 22.06 -9.74
N GLN A 61 5.82 22.98 -10.69
CA GLN A 61 5.40 22.66 -12.05
C GLN A 61 6.46 21.91 -12.87
N TYR A 62 7.75 22.22 -12.69
CA TYR A 62 8.81 21.71 -13.57
C TYR A 62 9.77 20.72 -12.90
N SER A 63 10.02 20.84 -11.59
CA SER A 63 10.94 19.96 -10.89
C SER A 63 10.23 18.79 -10.21
N PHE A 64 9.05 19.03 -9.64
CA PHE A 64 8.32 18.04 -8.84
C PHE A 64 7.10 17.42 -9.53
N ARG A 65 6.70 17.94 -10.70
CA ARG A 65 5.58 17.39 -11.45
C ARG A 65 6.04 16.31 -12.41
N ILE A 66 5.41 15.15 -12.33
CA ILE A 66 5.56 14.10 -13.34
C ILE A 66 4.72 14.50 -14.56
N PRO A 67 5.31 14.59 -15.77
CA PRO A 67 4.57 14.91 -16.98
C PRO A 67 3.46 13.88 -17.27
N ASN A 68 2.30 14.34 -17.73
CA ASN A 68 1.14 13.46 -17.98
C ASN A 68 1.39 12.37 -19.04
N ASN A 69 2.42 12.53 -19.87
CA ASN A 69 2.82 11.58 -20.90
C ASN A 69 3.87 10.56 -20.41
N VAL A 70 4.26 10.61 -19.13
CA VAL A 70 5.21 9.70 -18.52
C VAL A 70 4.47 8.81 -17.52
N THR A 71 4.45 7.51 -17.80
CA THR A 71 4.02 6.52 -16.83
C THR A 71 5.20 6.16 -15.94
N LEU A 72 4.97 6.14 -14.63
CA LEU A 72 5.97 5.68 -13.68
C LEU A 72 6.25 4.17 -13.86
N PRO A 73 7.47 3.69 -13.56
CA PRO A 73 7.80 2.26 -13.66
C PRO A 73 6.83 1.35 -12.90
N GLU A 74 6.35 1.79 -11.74
CA GLU A 74 5.37 1.12 -10.90
C GLU A 74 3.98 1.02 -11.54
N ASP A 75 3.59 1.98 -12.37
CA ASP A 75 2.27 2.02 -13.02
C ASP A 75 2.23 1.30 -14.37
N ARG A 76 3.34 0.67 -14.80
CA ARG A 76 3.40 -0.06 -16.07
C ARG A 76 2.38 -1.21 -16.14
N CYS A 77 2.08 -1.87 -15.03
CA CYS A 77 1.06 -2.92 -15.00
C CYS A 77 -0.35 -2.38 -15.27
N ASN A 78 -0.62 -1.12 -14.90
CA ASN A 78 -1.93 -0.49 -15.08
C ASN A 78 -2.16 0.00 -16.52
N VAL A 79 -1.10 0.26 -17.30
CA VAL A 79 -1.22 0.71 -18.70
C VAL A 79 -1.66 -0.40 -19.65
N LEU A 80 -1.40 -1.66 -19.28
CA LEU A 80 -1.69 -2.81 -20.12
C LEU A 80 -3.05 -3.47 -19.82
N VAL A 81 -3.79 -2.95 -18.84
CA VAL A 81 -5.12 -3.46 -18.49
C VAL A 81 -6.06 -3.20 -19.66
N ASN A 82 -6.64 -4.25 -20.21
CA ASN A 82 -7.65 -4.14 -21.25
C ASN A 82 -9.02 -3.98 -20.59
N ASP A 83 -9.57 -2.77 -20.57
CA ASP A 83 -10.88 -2.46 -19.97
C ASP A 83 -12.06 -3.30 -20.52
N ASN A 84 -11.88 -4.01 -21.63
CA ASN A 84 -12.90 -4.87 -22.22
C ASN A 84 -12.86 -6.31 -21.72
N ILE A 85 -11.81 -6.71 -21.00
CA ILE A 85 -11.66 -8.04 -20.43
C ILE A 85 -11.73 -7.85 -18.92
N ASP A 86 -12.75 -8.45 -18.30
CA ASP A 86 -12.78 -8.60 -16.86
C ASP A 86 -11.77 -9.71 -16.48
N GLU A 87 -10.49 -9.35 -16.49
CA GLU A 87 -9.39 -10.26 -16.16
C GLU A 87 -9.56 -10.82 -14.74
N GLU A 88 -10.23 -10.09 -13.85
CA GLU A 88 -10.53 -10.53 -12.50
C GLU A 88 -11.54 -11.67 -12.53
N GLU A 89 -12.66 -11.53 -13.27
CA GLU A 89 -13.65 -12.59 -13.44
C GLU A 89 -13.05 -13.85 -14.12
N GLU A 90 -12.22 -13.67 -15.15
CA GLU A 90 -11.55 -14.80 -15.82
C GLU A 90 -10.58 -15.55 -14.87
N ILE A 91 -9.81 -14.80 -14.08
CA ILE A 91 -8.88 -15.37 -13.10
C ILE A 91 -9.66 -16.10 -12.00
N GLU A 92 -10.75 -15.53 -11.50
CA GLU A 92 -11.59 -16.15 -10.48
C GLU A 92 -12.21 -17.46 -10.98
N SER A 93 -12.79 -17.45 -12.19
CA SER A 93 -13.33 -18.66 -12.81
C SER A 93 -12.27 -19.74 -12.96
N ARG A 94 -11.05 -19.36 -13.36
CA ARG A 94 -9.95 -20.30 -13.51
C ARG A 94 -9.49 -20.87 -12.17
N ILE A 95 -9.47 -20.06 -11.11
CA ILE A 95 -9.16 -20.50 -9.74
C ILE A 95 -10.19 -21.52 -9.27
N GLU A 96 -11.48 -21.29 -9.53
CA GLU A 96 -12.56 -22.20 -9.14
C GLU A 96 -12.44 -23.55 -9.85
N GLN A 97 -12.25 -23.55 -11.17
CA GLN A 97 -12.02 -24.78 -11.95
C GLN A 97 -10.83 -25.59 -11.42
N LEU A 98 -9.72 -24.92 -11.13
CA LEU A 98 -8.52 -25.58 -10.62
C LEU A 98 -8.74 -26.17 -9.21
N LYS A 99 -9.54 -25.51 -8.37
CA LYS A 99 -9.92 -26.06 -7.06
C LYS A 99 -10.74 -27.34 -7.23
N ASP A 100 -11.73 -27.33 -8.12
CA ASP A 100 -12.55 -28.50 -8.41
C ASP A 100 -11.69 -29.65 -8.96
N ASP A 101 -10.81 -29.38 -9.93
CA ASP A 101 -9.90 -30.38 -10.48
C ASP A 101 -9.01 -31.01 -9.38
N ILE A 102 -8.46 -30.19 -8.48
CA ILE A 102 -7.65 -30.68 -7.36
C ILE A 102 -8.47 -31.60 -6.45
N THR A 103 -9.72 -31.25 -6.14
CA THR A 103 -10.58 -32.09 -5.29
C THR A 103 -10.94 -33.40 -5.97
N ASN A 104 -11.28 -33.38 -7.26
CA ASN A 104 -11.59 -34.57 -8.06
C ASN A 104 -10.39 -35.52 -8.13
N ILE A 105 -9.19 -34.99 -8.41
CA ILE A 105 -7.96 -35.79 -8.43
C ILE A 105 -7.69 -36.41 -7.06
N ARG A 106 -7.87 -35.66 -5.96
CA ARG A 106 -7.70 -36.20 -4.60
C ARG A 106 -8.66 -37.35 -4.29
N VAL A 107 -9.92 -37.24 -4.72
CA VAL A 107 -10.90 -38.33 -4.56
C VAL A 107 -10.49 -39.54 -5.39
N ALA A 108 -10.08 -39.34 -6.65
CA ALA A 108 -9.64 -40.43 -7.52
C ALA A 108 -8.42 -41.17 -6.95
N ILE A 109 -7.43 -40.45 -6.41
CA ILE A 109 -6.27 -41.04 -5.74
C ILE A 109 -6.73 -41.93 -4.58
N LYS A 110 -7.65 -41.45 -3.74
CA LYS A 110 -8.15 -42.22 -2.60
C LYS A 110 -8.85 -43.51 -3.02
N VAL A 111 -9.67 -43.46 -4.07
CA VAL A 111 -10.34 -44.66 -4.61
C VAL A 111 -9.31 -45.68 -5.09
N VAL A 112 -8.30 -45.23 -5.83
CA VAL A 112 -7.23 -46.11 -6.31
C VAL A 112 -6.42 -46.69 -5.15
N GLU A 113 -6.11 -45.90 -4.11
CA GLU A 113 -5.45 -46.40 -2.90
C GLU A 113 -6.29 -47.51 -2.24
N ASP A 114 -7.60 -47.30 -2.05
CA ASP A 114 -8.49 -48.30 -1.49
C ASP A 114 -8.53 -49.60 -2.33
N GLU A 115 -8.54 -49.48 -3.66
CA GLU A 115 -8.47 -50.62 -4.59
C GLU A 115 -7.13 -51.36 -4.48
N THR A 116 -6.00 -50.64 -4.40
CA THR A 116 -4.69 -51.28 -4.23
C THR A 116 -4.63 -52.09 -2.94
N VAL A 117 -5.11 -51.55 -1.82
CA VAL A 117 -5.18 -52.26 -0.54
C VAL A 117 -6.05 -53.52 -0.64
N LEU A 118 -7.17 -53.48 -1.36
CA LEU A 118 -8.02 -54.65 -1.60
C LEU A 118 -7.28 -55.72 -2.40
N THR A 119 -6.61 -55.33 -3.49
CA THR A 119 -5.85 -56.28 -4.32
C THR A 119 -4.69 -56.92 -3.55
N GLU A 120 -3.99 -56.17 -2.71
CA GLU A 120 -2.94 -56.70 -1.82
C GLU A 120 -3.48 -57.75 -0.85
N ARG A 121 -4.67 -57.50 -0.26
CA ARG A 121 -5.33 -58.46 0.65
C ARG A 121 -5.73 -59.74 -0.09
N ILE A 122 -6.32 -59.63 -1.28
CA ILE A 122 -6.69 -60.79 -2.11
C ILE A 122 -5.44 -61.60 -2.46
N LEU A 123 -4.35 -60.93 -2.86
CA LEU A 123 -3.10 -61.58 -3.23
C LEU A 123 -2.46 -62.32 -2.03
N LYS A 124 -2.58 -61.76 -0.82
CA LYS A 124 -2.17 -62.44 0.42
C LYS A 124 -2.97 -63.71 0.66
N ILE A 125 -4.29 -63.66 0.55
CA ILE A 125 -5.18 -64.82 0.73
C ILE A 125 -4.89 -65.91 -0.31
N LEU A 126 -4.69 -65.53 -1.58
CA LEU A 126 -4.34 -66.47 -2.64
C LEU A 126 -2.97 -67.13 -2.43
N LYS A 127 -1.99 -66.43 -1.88
CA LYS A 127 -0.69 -67.03 -1.49
C LYS A 127 -0.84 -68.02 -0.35
N GLU A 128 -1.68 -67.73 0.64
CA GLU A 128 -1.96 -68.64 1.76
C GLU A 128 -2.67 -69.91 1.26
N LEU A 129 -3.69 -69.79 0.40
CA LEU A 129 -4.38 -70.92 -0.23
C LEU A 129 -3.49 -71.71 -1.20
N GLY A 130 -2.60 -71.04 -1.94
CA GLY A 130 -1.67 -71.69 -2.86
C GLY A 130 -0.61 -72.54 -2.13
N ASN A 131 -0.20 -72.14 -0.94
CA ASN A 131 0.71 -72.92 -0.09
C ASN A 131 0.01 -74.16 0.52
N ASP A 132 -1.31 -74.15 0.68
CA ASP A 132 -2.07 -75.32 1.14
C ASP A 132 -2.38 -76.34 0.02
N VAL A 133 -2.37 -75.92 -1.25
CA VAL A 133 -2.66 -76.78 -2.41
C VAL A 133 -1.40 -77.42 -3.02
N LEU A 134 -0.21 -76.91 -2.73
CA LEU A 134 1.06 -77.55 -3.06
C LEU A 134 1.85 -77.83 -1.77
N PRO A 135 1.57 -78.92 -1.04
CA PRO A 135 2.59 -79.49 -0.18
C PRO A 135 3.76 -79.84 -1.10
N GLU A 136 4.97 -79.51 -0.63
CA GLU A 136 6.25 -79.84 -1.24
C GLU A 136 6.16 -81.09 -2.11
N THR A 137 6.30 -80.95 -3.43
CA THR A 137 6.71 -82.09 -4.24
C THR A 137 8.15 -82.38 -3.87
N GLY A 138 8.28 -83.16 -2.80
CA GLY A 138 9.49 -83.88 -2.47
C GLY A 138 9.89 -84.75 -3.65
N ASP A 139 11.15 -84.57 -4.04
CA ASP A 139 12.08 -85.64 -4.35
C ASP A 139 11.55 -86.79 -5.23
N ILE A 140 11.73 -86.66 -6.54
CA ILE A 140 11.83 -87.83 -7.41
C ILE A 140 13.27 -87.90 -7.90
N ARG A 141 14.02 -88.76 -7.21
CA ARG A 141 15.36 -89.26 -7.59
C ARG A 141 15.37 -89.62 -9.07
N ALA A 142 16.26 -88.98 -9.82
CA ALA A 142 16.69 -89.45 -11.13
C ALA A 142 17.92 -90.34 -10.95
N ASP A 143 17.68 -91.60 -10.57
CA ASP A 143 18.63 -92.70 -10.77
C ASP A 143 18.15 -93.51 -11.99
N GLU A 144 19.08 -93.78 -12.91
CA GLU A 144 19.10 -94.83 -13.96
C GLU A 144 18.10 -94.72 -15.15
N VAL A 145 18.59 -94.42 -16.36
CA VAL A 145 19.07 -95.35 -17.42
C VAL A 145 19.90 -94.57 -18.45
#